data_AF-R4WR06-F1
#
_entry.id   AF-R4WR06-F1
#
_cell.length_a   1.000
_cell.length_b   1.000
_cell.length_c   1.000
_cell.angle_alpha   90.00
_cell.angle_beta   90.00
_cell.angle_gamma   90.00
#
_symmetry.space_group_name_H-M   'P 1'
#
loop_
_entity.id
_entity.type
_entity.pdbx_description
1 polymer ?
#
loop_
_entity_poly.entity_id
_entity_poly.type
_entity_poly.pdbx_seq_one_letter_code
_entity_poly.pdbx_strand_id
1 'polypeptide(L)'
;MGLSTKEFILNTSINDGRIFTGSVYHKVSNKLETGVQLSWASDNNDTDFGIGCKYNLDQDSALRLKVNNQSLIGIGYSQRLREGVTLSLSAQVDGKNFNEGGHKIGISLELEA
;
A
#
# COMPACT_ATOMS: atom_id res chain seq x y z
N MET A 1 7.40 -15.78 -10.85
CA MET A 1 8.27 -16.60 -9.99
C MET A 1 8.43 -15.87 -8.67
N GLY A 2 8.65 -16.55 -7.55
CA GLY A 2 8.78 -15.85 -6.27
C GLY A 2 9.63 -16.61 -5.26
N LEU A 3 10.24 -15.86 -4.35
CA LEU A 3 10.92 -16.36 -3.18
C LEU A 3 10.13 -15.93 -1.95
N SER A 4 9.77 -16.87 -1.10
CA SER A 4 9.07 -16.57 0.15
C SER A 4 9.87 -17.11 1.32
N THR A 5 10.18 -16.22 2.26
CA THR A 5 10.76 -16.53 3.56
C THR A 5 9.84 -15.96 4.64
N LYS A 6 10.13 -16.23 5.92
CA LYS A 6 9.30 -15.76 7.04
C LYS A 6 9.16 -14.23 7.10
N GLU A 7 10.20 -13.51 6.70
CA GLU A 7 10.30 -12.05 6.85
C GLU A 7 10.35 -11.32 5.52
N PHE A 8 10.63 -12.02 4.44
CA PHE A 8 10.85 -11.43 3.12
C PHE A 8 10.15 -12.24 2.04
N ILE A 9 9.36 -11.56 1.20
CA ILE A 9 8.72 -12.16 0.04
C ILE A 9 9.10 -11.33 -1.18
N LEU A 10 9.76 -11.96 -2.15
CA LEU A 10 9.99 -11.43 -3.47
C LEU A 10 9.01 -12.11 -4.42
N ASN A 11 8.22 -11.34 -5.14
CA ASN A 11 7.33 -11.86 -6.17
C ASN A 11 7.62 -11.18 -7.51
N THR A 12 7.68 -11.97 -8.56
CA THR A 12 7.70 -11.48 -9.93
C THR A 12 6.61 -12.15 -10.73
N SER A 13 5.92 -11.40 -11.57
CA SER A 13 4.88 -11.91 -12.45
C SER A 13 4.99 -11.26 -13.81
N ILE A 14 4.61 -12.03 -14.83
CA ILE A 14 4.51 -11.55 -16.20
C ILE A 14 3.07 -11.81 -16.62
N ASN A 15 2.38 -10.77 -17.05
CA ASN A 15 1.03 -10.87 -17.58
C ASN A 15 1.07 -10.68 -19.10
N ASP A 16 0.58 -11.69 -19.83
CA ASP A 16 0.49 -11.74 -21.30
C ASP A 16 1.81 -11.42 -22.04
N GLY A 17 2.96 -11.63 -21.40
CA GLY A 17 4.28 -11.28 -21.95
C GLY A 17 4.52 -9.78 -22.12
N ARG A 18 3.61 -8.92 -21.63
CA ARG A 18 3.62 -7.46 -21.84
C ARG A 18 3.83 -6.69 -20.55
N ILE A 19 3.18 -7.10 -19.48
CA ILE A 19 3.27 -6.41 -18.19
C ILE A 19 4.16 -7.23 -17.27
N PHE A 20 5.24 -6.62 -16.81
CA PHE A 20 6.21 -7.21 -15.91
C PHE A 20 6.06 -6.54 -14.56
N THR A 21 5.73 -7.31 -13.53
CA THR A 21 5.58 -6.81 -12.16
C THR A 21 6.61 -7.48 -11.27
N GLY A 22 7.27 -6.70 -10.44
CA GLY A 22 8.11 -7.15 -9.33
C GLY A 22 7.61 -6.51 -8.04
N SER A 23 7.56 -7.27 -6.95
CA SER A 23 7.29 -6.74 -5.63
C SER A 23 8.17 -7.39 -4.58
N VAL A 24 8.51 -6.60 -3.58
CA VAL A 24 9.25 -7.00 -2.40
C VAL A 24 8.42 -6.63 -1.19
N TYR A 25 8.10 -7.61 -0.37
CA TYR A 25 7.53 -7.42 0.96
C TYR A 25 8.59 -7.75 1.99
N HIS A 26 8.72 -6.90 3.00
CA HIS A 26 9.68 -7.08 4.08
C HIS A 26 9.03 -6.73 5.42
N LYS A 27 8.87 -7.73 6.26
CA LYS A 27 8.46 -7.61 7.66
C LYS A 27 9.69 -7.26 8.50
N VAL A 28 9.89 -5.97 8.73
CA VAL A 28 11.03 -5.41 9.47
C VAL A 28 10.93 -5.75 10.97
N SER A 29 9.71 -5.78 11.51
CA SER A 29 9.45 -6.18 12.89
C SER A 29 8.00 -6.66 13.07
N ASN A 30 7.61 -7.00 14.30
CA ASN A 30 6.21 -7.31 14.63
C ASN A 30 5.26 -6.10 14.46
N LYS A 31 5.79 -4.88 14.43
CA LYS A 31 5.01 -3.64 14.26
C LYS A 31 5.14 -3.03 12.87
N LEU A 32 6.27 -3.23 12.20
CA LEU A 32 6.57 -2.55 10.93
C LEU A 32 6.72 -3.56 9.80
N GLU A 33 5.89 -3.36 8.78
CA GLU A 33 5.96 -4.07 7.51
C GLU A 33 6.15 -3.04 6.41
N THR A 34 7.01 -3.36 5.44
CA THR A 34 7.32 -2.48 4.30
C THR A 34 7.16 -3.26 3.02
N GLY A 35 6.85 -2.54 1.94
CA GLY A 35 6.67 -3.14 0.64
C GLY A 35 7.06 -2.19 -0.47
N VAL A 36 7.64 -2.73 -1.52
CA VAL A 36 7.94 -2.05 -2.77
C VAL A 36 7.29 -2.83 -3.90
N GLN A 37 6.72 -2.12 -4.86
CA GLN A 37 6.16 -2.67 -6.07
C GLN A 37 6.70 -1.87 -7.27
N LEU A 38 7.06 -2.59 -8.32
CA LEU A 38 7.43 -2.06 -9.62
C LEU A 38 6.61 -2.83 -10.65
N SER A 39 5.97 -2.11 -11.57
CA SER A 39 5.30 -2.69 -12.72
C SER A 39 5.66 -1.88 -13.94
N TRP A 40 5.99 -2.53 -15.04
CA TRP A 40 6.24 -1.86 -16.32
C TRP A 40 5.55 -2.62 -17.44
N ALA A 41 5.03 -1.87 -18.42
CA ALA A 41 4.38 -2.41 -19.60
C ALA A 41 5.23 -2.15 -20.85
N SER A 42 5.57 -3.21 -21.57
CA SER A 42 6.47 -3.16 -22.73
C SER A 42 5.87 -2.52 -23.98
N ASP A 43 4.55 -2.35 -24.01
CA ASP A 43 3.80 -1.85 -25.15
C ASP A 43 3.61 -0.33 -25.15
N ASN A 44 3.55 0.30 -23.98
CA ASN A 44 3.36 1.74 -23.84
C ASN A 44 4.44 2.43 -23.00
N ASN A 45 5.42 1.66 -22.50
CA ASN A 45 6.53 2.14 -21.67
C ASN A 45 6.10 2.78 -20.35
N ASP A 46 4.86 2.55 -19.91
CA ASP A 46 4.39 2.98 -18.60
C ASP A 46 5.12 2.21 -17.51
N THR A 47 5.52 2.93 -16.48
CA THR A 47 6.10 2.35 -15.26
C THR A 47 5.27 2.82 -14.07
N ASP A 48 4.77 1.89 -13.28
CA ASP A 48 4.18 2.14 -11.97
C ASP A 48 5.17 1.67 -10.91
N PHE A 49 5.59 2.58 -10.05
CA PHE A 49 6.46 2.26 -8.93
C PHE A 49 5.82 2.78 -7.65
N GLY A 50 5.73 1.93 -6.64
CA GLY A 50 5.17 2.28 -5.34
C GLY A 50 5.99 1.72 -4.20
N ILE A 51 6.13 2.51 -3.14
CA ILE A 51 6.66 2.06 -1.85
C ILE A 51 5.61 2.36 -0.79
N GLY A 52 5.47 1.46 0.15
CA GLY A 52 4.57 1.65 1.27
C GLY A 52 5.02 0.91 2.51
N CYS A 53 4.37 1.25 3.61
CA CYS A 53 4.55 0.55 4.87
C CYS A 53 3.22 0.48 5.63
N LYS A 54 3.17 -0.50 6.52
CA LYS A 54 2.16 -0.64 7.55
C LYS A 54 2.88 -0.63 8.89
N TYR A 55 2.43 0.24 9.77
CA TYR A 55 2.93 0.35 11.13
C TYR A 55 1.78 0.12 12.10
N ASN A 56 1.83 -0.98 12.86
CA ASN A 56 0.90 -1.24 13.95
C ASN A 56 1.36 -0.41 15.15
N LEU A 57 0.58 0.59 15.55
CA LEU A 57 0.92 1.42 16.72
C LEU A 57 0.71 0.57 18.00
N ASP A 58 -0.44 -0.10 18.05
CA ASP A 58 -0.84 -1.05 19.08
C ASP A 58 -1.57 -2.26 18.45
N GLN A 59 -2.29 -3.05 19.27
CA GLN A 59 -3.00 -4.25 18.82
C GLN A 59 -4.31 -3.93 18.07
N ASP A 60 -4.86 -2.75 18.28
CA ASP A 60 -6.14 -2.28 17.75
C ASP A 60 -5.97 -1.21 16.67
N SER A 61 -4.77 -0.63 16.52
CA SER A 61 -4.53 0.48 15.61
C SER A 61 -3.34 0.27 14.67
N ALA A 62 -3.52 0.69 13.42
CA ALA A 62 -2.49 0.63 12.40
C ALA A 62 -2.51 1.85 11.49
N LEU A 63 -1.31 2.36 11.18
CA LEU A 63 -1.05 3.39 10.19
C LEU A 63 -0.51 2.73 8.92
N ARG A 64 -0.96 3.21 7.76
CA ARG A 64 -0.51 2.78 6.44
C ARG A 64 -0.08 3.99 5.66
N LEU A 65 1.07 3.88 5.00
CA LEU A 65 1.61 4.92 4.14
C LEU A 65 1.96 4.28 2.80
N LYS A 66 1.65 4.97 1.70
CA LYS A 66 2.04 4.56 0.35
C LYS A 66 2.39 5.79 -0.45
N VAL A 67 3.48 5.75 -1.20
CA VAL A 67 3.80 6.76 -2.20
C VAL A 67 4.11 6.07 -3.53
N ASN A 68 3.80 6.73 -4.64
CA ASN A 68 4.14 6.21 -5.96
C ASN A 68 4.85 7.25 -6.85
N ASN A 69 5.35 6.81 -7.99
CA ASN A 69 6.05 7.66 -8.96
C ASN A 69 5.13 8.66 -9.70
N GLN A 70 3.82 8.61 -9.46
CA GLN A 70 2.88 9.64 -9.91
C GLN A 70 2.75 10.80 -8.91
N SER A 71 3.54 10.79 -7.84
CA SER A 71 3.46 11.75 -6.72
C SER A 71 2.17 11.65 -5.92
N LEU A 72 1.49 10.50 -5.94
CA LEU A 72 0.35 10.24 -5.06
C LEU A 72 0.87 9.78 -3.69
N ILE A 73 0.40 10.42 -2.64
CA ILE A 73 0.71 10.09 -1.25
C ILE A 73 -0.56 9.58 -0.58
N GLY A 74 -0.61 8.29 -0.30
CA GLY A 74 -1.67 7.62 0.45
C GLY A 74 -1.34 7.52 1.92
N ILE A 75 -2.29 7.91 2.77
CA ILE A 75 -2.22 7.78 4.23
C ILE A 75 -3.50 7.06 4.66
N GLY A 76 -3.38 6.08 5.55
CA GLY A 76 -4.51 5.36 6.11
C GLY A 76 -4.31 5.11 7.60
N TYR A 77 -5.36 5.26 8.38
CA TYR A 77 -5.41 4.93 9.80
C TYR A 77 -6.59 4.00 10.04
N SER A 78 -6.36 2.86 10.68
CA SER A 78 -7.42 1.93 11.08
C SER A 78 -7.39 1.75 12.59
N GLN A 79 -8.57 1.78 13.22
CA GLN A 79 -8.78 1.58 14.65
C GLN A 79 -9.91 0.57 14.86
N ARG A 80 -9.61 -0.51 15.56
CA ARG A 80 -10.61 -1.40 16.13
C ARG A 80 -11.23 -0.70 17.34
N LEU A 81 -12.53 -0.45 17.28
CA LEU A 81 -13.29 0.22 18.33
C LEU A 81 -13.79 -0.78 19.39
N ARG A 82 -14.14 -1.98 18.93
CA ARG A 82 -14.49 -3.16 19.74
C ARG A 82 -14.32 -4.41 18.89
N GLU A 83 -14.45 -5.57 19.49
CA GLU A 83 -14.51 -6.83 18.75
C GLU A 83 -15.62 -6.78 17.70
N GLY A 84 -15.29 -7.19 16.47
CA GLY A 84 -16.18 -7.10 15.31
C GLY A 84 -16.43 -5.69 14.75
N VAL A 85 -15.79 -4.62 15.25
CA VAL A 85 -15.98 -3.26 14.71
C VAL A 85 -14.66 -2.53 14.49
N THR A 86 -14.35 -2.24 13.23
CA THR A 86 -13.15 -1.49 12.83
C THR A 86 -13.53 -0.24 12.03
N LEU A 87 -13.02 0.91 12.45
CA LEU A 87 -13.12 2.18 11.74
C LEU A 87 -11.81 2.46 11.02
N SER A 88 -11.85 2.76 9.73
CA SER A 88 -10.68 3.14 8.94
C SER A 88 -10.91 4.50 8.27
N LEU A 89 -9.92 5.37 8.39
CA LEU A 89 -9.84 6.68 7.71
C LEU A 89 -8.69 6.62 6.71
N SER A 90 -8.86 7.23 5.55
CA SER A 90 -7.82 7.29 4.53
C SER A 90 -7.84 8.61 3.78
N ALA A 91 -6.67 9.02 3.30
CA ALA A 91 -6.50 10.15 2.41
C ALA A 91 -5.51 9.80 1.32
N GLN A 92 -5.76 10.30 0.10
CA GLN A 92 -4.80 10.27 -1.00
C GLN A 92 -4.59 11.70 -1.47
N VAL A 93 -3.38 12.19 -1.27
CA VAL A 93 -2.94 13.52 -1.66
C VAL A 93 -2.26 13.43 -3.02
N ASP A 94 -2.66 14.29 -3.94
CA ASP A 94 -1.99 14.49 -5.21
C ASP A 94 -0.88 15.52 -5.02
N GLY A 95 0.37 15.05 -4.99
CA GLY A 95 1.54 15.90 -4.80
C GLY A 95 1.85 16.81 -6.00
N LYS A 96 1.37 16.49 -7.21
CA LYS A 96 1.52 17.38 -8.38
C LYS A 96 0.56 18.57 -8.26
N ASN A 97 -0.65 18.29 -7.78
CA ASN A 97 -1.74 19.27 -7.68
C ASN A 97 -2.02 19.66 -6.22
N PHE A 98 -0.98 19.75 -5.38
CA PHE A 98 -1.14 19.94 -3.93
C PHE A 98 -1.93 21.21 -3.58
N ASN A 99 -1.72 22.30 -4.32
CA ASN A 99 -2.43 23.56 -4.10
C ASN A 99 -3.77 23.65 -4.84
N GLU A 100 -4.01 22.76 -5.80
CA GLU A 100 -5.18 22.79 -6.70
C GLU A 100 -6.28 21.82 -6.26
N GLY A 101 -5.99 20.96 -5.28
CA GLY A 101 -6.95 20.03 -4.68
C GLY A 101 -6.96 18.66 -5.36
N GLY A 102 -8.15 18.08 -5.54
CA GLY A 102 -8.29 16.72 -6.09
C GLY A 102 -7.90 15.59 -5.12
N HIS A 103 -7.64 15.92 -3.85
CA HIS A 103 -7.33 14.95 -2.81
C HIS A 103 -8.56 14.11 -2.47
N LYS A 104 -8.35 12.80 -2.33
CA LYS A 104 -9.43 11.87 -1.97
C LYS A 104 -9.39 11.62 -0.47
N ILE A 105 -10.55 11.57 0.15
CA ILE A 105 -10.72 11.18 1.55
C ILE A 105 -11.71 10.02 1.58
N GLY A 106 -11.42 9.01 2.39
CA GLY A 106 -12.25 7.82 2.54
C GLY A 106 -12.45 7.47 4.01
N ILE A 107 -13.64 6.97 4.31
CA ILE A 107 -14.01 6.41 5.61
C ILE A 107 -14.62 5.02 5.38
N SER A 108 -14.23 4.05 6.20
CA SER A 108 -14.76 2.68 6.17
C SER A 108 -15.12 2.25 7.58
N LEU A 109 -16.29 1.64 7.73
CA LEU A 109 -16.72 0.98 8.96
C LEU A 109 -16.95 -0.49 8.64
N GLU A 110 -16.10 -1.34 9.18
CA GLU A 110 -16.14 -2.78 9.02
C GLU A 110 -16.84 -3.39 10.23
N LEU A 111 -17.86 -4.22 9.97
CA LEU A 111 -18.69 -4.90 10.96
C LEU A 111 -18.61 -6.41 10.70
N GLU A 112 -18.09 -7.15 11.66
CA GLU A 112 -18.07 -8.61 11.66
C GLU A 112 -19.05 -9.12 12.71
N ALA A 113 -19.74 -10.21 12.39
CA ALA A 113 -20.78 -10.83 13.21
C ALA A 113 -20.22 -11.91 14.13
#